data_AF-A0A7S7UBF5-F1
#
_entry.id   AF-A0A7S7UBF5-F1
#
_cell.length_a   1.000
_cell.length_b   1.000
_cell.length_c   1.000
_cell.angle_alpha   90.00
_cell.angle_beta   90.00
_cell.angle_gamma   90.00
#
_symmetry.space_group_name_H-M   'P 1'
#
loop_
_entity.id
_entity.type
_entity.pdbx_description
1 polymer ?
#
loop_
_entity_poly.entity_id
_entity_poly.type
_entity_poly.pdbx_seq_one_letter_code
_entity_poly.pdbx_strand_id
1 'polypeptide(L)'
;MGKTGPKCSICSHKSRHQIEIGLAHGIAHNALARRFNVSADAVGRHAANHVSPAMRAAILTAQKPTEIDLEALQASEQEGLLSQLVHQRARLQQHVATAIDFGDIKAAISAEGAITANLALVGKLLGMIVQRHDVRSTSLLISADYLATRQAIVTALRPFPEAARVVGAVLHRLETDAAAVITERAGKPPLLIEAKPAVPPCPVPSPC
;
A
#
# COMPACT_ATOMS: atom_id res chain seq x y z
N MET A 1 -56.97 -28.23 28.26
CA MET A 1 -56.17 -28.96 27.26
C MET A 1 -55.83 -28.00 26.11
N GLY A 2 -54.69 -27.30 26.19
CA GLY A 2 -54.32 -26.31 25.16
C GLY A 2 -53.86 -27.00 23.89
N LYS A 3 -54.53 -26.77 22.76
CA LYS A 3 -54.17 -27.35 21.46
C LYS A 3 -52.77 -26.85 21.09
N THR A 4 -51.80 -27.75 21.00
CA THR A 4 -50.45 -27.43 20.52
C THR A 4 -50.57 -27.12 19.03
N GLY A 5 -50.39 -25.85 18.67
CA GLY A 5 -50.43 -25.42 17.27
C GLY A 5 -49.35 -26.12 16.43
N PRO A 6 -49.46 -26.09 15.09
CA PRO A 6 -48.45 -26.66 14.21
C PRO A 6 -47.08 -26.06 14.51
N LYS A 7 -46.04 -26.92 14.56
CA LYS A 7 -44.65 -26.49 14.78
C LYS A 7 -44.25 -25.51 13.67
N CYS A 8 -43.65 -24.39 14.04
CA CYS A 8 -43.16 -23.40 13.08
C CYS A 8 -42.13 -24.05 12.14
N SER A 9 -42.38 -23.99 10.83
CA SER A 9 -41.50 -24.59 9.82
C SER A 9 -40.12 -23.94 9.75
N ILE A 10 -40.01 -22.66 10.16
CA ILE A 10 -38.74 -21.92 10.19
C ILE A 10 -37.88 -22.33 11.38
N CYS A 11 -38.50 -22.65 12.53
CA CYS A 11 -37.78 -23.15 13.69
C CYS A 11 -37.05 -24.47 13.40
N SER A 12 -37.60 -25.31 12.52
CA SER A 12 -36.99 -26.57 12.07
C SER A 12 -36.14 -26.45 10.81
N HIS A 13 -36.02 -25.26 10.22
CA HIS A 13 -35.31 -25.08 8.95
C HIS A 13 -33.79 -25.11 9.15
N LYS A 14 -33.05 -25.77 8.24
CA LYS A 14 -31.58 -25.88 8.28
C LYS A 14 -30.89 -24.51 8.35
N SER A 15 -31.44 -23.51 7.67
CA SER A 15 -30.90 -22.14 7.62
C SER A 15 -31.61 -21.17 8.57
N ARG A 16 -32.18 -21.64 9.68
CA ARG A 16 -32.87 -20.80 10.69
C ARG A 16 -32.04 -19.58 11.09
N HIS A 17 -30.77 -19.79 11.43
CA HIS A 17 -29.85 -18.73 11.85
C HIS A 17 -29.72 -17.62 10.80
N GLN A 18 -29.64 -17.96 9.51
CA GLN A 18 -29.51 -16.98 8.43
C GLN A 18 -30.79 -16.17 8.23
N ILE A 19 -31.95 -16.82 8.41
CA ILE A 19 -33.26 -16.15 8.34
C ILE A 19 -33.40 -15.18 9.52
N GLU A 20 -33.02 -15.58 10.73
CA GLU A 20 -33.05 -14.73 11.93
C GLU A 20 -32.07 -13.55 11.84
N ILE A 21 -30.88 -13.75 11.27
CA ILE A 21 -29.93 -12.67 10.95
C ILE A 21 -30.57 -11.69 9.96
N GLY A 22 -31.15 -12.17 8.86
CA GLY A 22 -31.81 -11.31 7.89
C GLY A 22 -32.99 -10.52 8.48
N LEU A 23 -33.75 -11.13 9.39
CA LEU A 23 -34.83 -10.48 10.12
C LEU A 23 -34.31 -9.41 11.10
N ALA A 24 -33.17 -9.65 11.76
CA ALA A 24 -32.55 -8.68 12.66
C ALA A 24 -32.04 -7.44 11.89
N HIS A 25 -31.58 -7.62 10.65
CA HIS A 25 -31.16 -6.54 9.74
C HIS A 25 -32.32 -5.85 9.00
N GLY A 26 -33.57 -6.20 9.28
CA GLY A 26 -34.74 -5.55 8.66
C GLY A 26 -34.95 -5.90 7.19
N ILE A 27 -34.39 -7.01 6.70
CA ILE A 27 -34.63 -7.48 5.32
C ILE A 27 -36.11 -7.84 5.17
N ALA A 28 -36.74 -7.37 4.08
CA ALA A 28 -38.14 -7.65 3.81
C ALA A 28 -38.45 -9.15 3.78
N HIS A 29 -39.57 -9.56 4.40
CA HIS A 29 -39.97 -10.97 4.51
C HIS A 29 -40.07 -11.66 3.14
N ASN A 30 -40.52 -10.94 2.10
CA ASN A 30 -40.60 -11.46 0.73
C ASN A 30 -39.23 -11.78 0.13
N ALA A 31 -38.19 -10.99 0.44
CA ALA A 31 -36.84 -11.24 -0.04
C ALA A 31 -36.24 -12.48 0.65
N LEU A 32 -36.47 -12.64 1.95
CA LEU A 32 -36.04 -13.84 2.69
C LEU A 32 -36.79 -15.09 2.22
N ALA A 33 -38.10 -14.98 1.99
CA ALA A 33 -38.93 -16.04 1.44
C ALA A 33 -38.39 -16.57 0.11
N ARG A 34 -38.07 -15.68 -0.83
CA ARG A 34 -37.49 -16.06 -2.13
C ARG A 34 -36.10 -16.67 -1.99
N ARG A 35 -35.25 -16.10 -1.13
CA ARG A 35 -33.86 -16.56 -0.93
C ARG A 35 -33.79 -17.96 -0.33
N PHE A 36 -34.67 -18.28 0.62
CA PHE A 36 -34.65 -19.55 1.35
C PHE A 36 -35.75 -20.52 0.90
N ASN A 37 -36.50 -20.19 -0.15
CA ASN A 37 -37.61 -20.99 -0.68
C ASN A 37 -38.65 -21.35 0.41
N VAL A 38 -39.03 -20.36 1.23
CA VAL A 38 -40.03 -20.49 2.31
C VAL A 38 -41.18 -19.50 2.09
N SER A 39 -42.34 -19.74 2.70
CA SER A 39 -43.47 -18.81 2.63
C SER A 39 -43.17 -17.50 3.39
N ALA A 40 -43.50 -16.35 2.80
CA ALA A 40 -43.38 -15.04 3.43
C ALA A 40 -44.22 -14.92 4.72
N ASP A 41 -45.39 -15.55 4.75
CA ASP A 41 -46.26 -15.57 5.94
C ASP A 41 -45.68 -16.44 7.06
N ALA A 42 -44.93 -17.48 6.70
CA ALA A 42 -44.17 -18.26 7.70
C ALA A 42 -43.08 -17.39 8.32
N VAL A 43 -42.35 -16.60 7.51
CA VAL A 43 -41.30 -15.67 7.97
C VAL A 43 -41.89 -14.61 8.88
N GLY A 44 -43.01 -14.00 8.51
CA GLY A 44 -43.70 -13.01 9.34
C GLY A 44 -44.16 -13.57 10.68
N ARG A 45 -44.81 -14.75 10.69
CA ARG A 45 -45.24 -15.41 11.94
C ARG A 45 -44.06 -15.82 12.82
N HIS A 46 -42.96 -16.24 12.22
CA HIS A 46 -41.73 -16.55 12.95
C HIS A 46 -41.13 -15.29 13.60
N ALA A 47 -41.03 -14.21 12.85
CA ALA A 47 -40.50 -12.93 13.33
C ALA A 47 -41.33 -12.31 14.47
N ALA A 48 -42.66 -12.54 14.46
CA ALA A 48 -43.57 -12.05 15.49
C ALA A 48 -43.57 -12.91 16.76
N ASN A 49 -43.58 -14.25 16.62
CA ASN A 49 -43.83 -15.16 17.74
C ASN A 49 -42.56 -15.78 18.34
N HIS A 50 -41.47 -15.87 17.57
CA HIS A 50 -40.27 -16.62 17.96
C HIS A 50 -38.99 -15.78 18.04
N VAL A 51 -38.98 -14.60 17.43
CA VAL A 51 -37.83 -13.69 17.47
C VAL A 51 -38.11 -12.58 18.49
N SER A 52 -37.59 -12.73 19.71
CA SER A 52 -37.76 -11.69 20.73
C SER A 52 -36.91 -10.44 20.43
N PRO A 53 -37.30 -9.25 20.93
CA PRO A 53 -36.45 -8.06 20.82
C PRO A 53 -35.05 -8.26 21.39
N ALA A 54 -34.92 -9.02 22.49
CA ALA A 54 -33.63 -9.37 23.08
C ALA A 54 -32.78 -10.24 22.15
N MET A 55 -33.39 -11.21 21.45
CA MET A 55 -32.69 -12.02 20.45
C MET A 55 -32.22 -11.19 19.26
N ARG A 56 -33.05 -10.24 18.78
CA ARG A 56 -32.62 -9.32 17.70
C ARG A 56 -31.43 -8.47 18.14
N ALA A 57 -31.48 -7.92 19.35
CA ALA A 57 -30.38 -7.14 19.90
C ALA A 57 -29.09 -7.97 20.07
N ALA A 58 -29.21 -9.23 20.51
CA ALA A 58 -28.08 -10.14 20.63
C ALA A 58 -27.47 -10.46 19.26
N ILE A 59 -28.28 -10.70 18.22
CA ILE A 59 -27.80 -10.93 16.85
C ILE A 59 -27.07 -9.70 16.31
N LEU A 60 -27.63 -8.50 16.51
CA LEU A 60 -27.00 -7.26 16.08
C LEU A 60 -25.70 -6.95 16.84
N THR A 61 -25.64 -7.31 18.12
CA THR A 61 -24.45 -7.10 18.97
C THR A 61 -23.35 -8.11 18.67
N ALA A 62 -23.70 -9.38 18.44
CA ALA A 62 -22.76 -10.43 18.03
C ALA A 62 -22.16 -10.20 16.64
N GLN A 63 -22.85 -9.42 15.80
CA GLN A 63 -22.36 -9.01 14.48
C GLN A 63 -21.84 -7.57 14.42
N LYS A 64 -21.73 -6.86 15.56
CA LYS A 64 -20.85 -5.69 15.56
C LYS A 64 -19.48 -6.21 15.14
N PRO A 65 -18.86 -5.66 14.08
CA PRO A 65 -17.50 -6.02 13.76
C PRO A 65 -16.71 -5.75 15.03
N THR A 66 -16.17 -6.83 15.63
CA THR A 66 -15.06 -6.73 16.56
C THR A 66 -14.12 -5.70 15.98
N GLU A 67 -13.75 -4.68 16.76
CA GLU A 67 -12.79 -3.64 16.34
C GLU A 67 -11.73 -4.34 15.50
N ILE A 68 -11.73 -4.06 14.20
CA ILE A 68 -10.86 -4.76 13.28
C ILE A 68 -9.47 -4.33 13.70
N ASP A 69 -8.74 -5.24 14.32
CA ASP A 69 -7.35 -5.01 14.64
C ASP A 69 -6.61 -4.91 13.31
N LEU A 70 -6.34 -3.67 12.91
CA LEU A 70 -5.72 -3.34 11.65
C LEU A 70 -4.31 -3.91 11.58
N GLU A 71 -3.62 -4.03 12.70
CA GLU A 71 -2.26 -4.60 12.77
C GLU A 71 -2.30 -6.11 12.57
N ALA A 72 -3.21 -6.80 13.25
CA ALA A 72 -3.41 -8.24 13.05
C ALA A 72 -3.87 -8.57 11.63
N LEU A 73 -4.79 -7.77 11.07
CA LEU A 73 -5.24 -7.94 9.69
C LEU A 73 -4.09 -7.70 8.71
N GLN A 74 -3.32 -6.63 8.89
CA GLN A 74 -2.18 -6.32 8.05
C GLN A 74 -1.13 -7.44 8.06
N ALA A 75 -0.80 -8.00 9.22
CA ALA A 75 0.12 -9.13 9.33
C ALA A 75 -0.39 -10.35 8.56
N SER A 76 -1.67 -10.71 8.75
CA SER A 76 -2.29 -11.85 8.07
C SER A 76 -2.34 -11.67 6.54
N GLU A 77 -2.64 -10.46 6.08
CA GLU A 77 -2.68 -10.14 4.64
C GLU A 77 -1.28 -10.17 4.04
N GLN A 78 -0.26 -9.68 4.75
CA GLN A 78 1.13 -9.74 4.30
C GLN A 78 1.63 -11.18 4.11
N GLU A 79 1.30 -12.09 5.03
CA GLU A 79 1.66 -13.51 4.91
C GLU A 79 0.95 -14.19 3.73
N GLY A 80 -0.30 -13.82 3.44
CA GLY A 80 -1.12 -14.43 2.40
C GLY A 80 -1.03 -13.80 1.00
N LEU A 81 -0.49 -12.58 0.88
CA LEU A 81 -0.64 -11.75 -0.32
C LEU A 81 -0.15 -12.44 -1.60
N LEU A 82 1.02 -13.08 -1.56
CA LEU A 82 1.57 -13.76 -2.73
C LEU A 82 0.68 -14.94 -3.16
N SER A 83 0.19 -15.72 -2.20
CA SER A 83 -0.72 -16.84 -2.46
C SER A 83 -2.03 -16.35 -3.09
N GLN A 84 -2.60 -15.27 -2.56
CA GLN A 84 -3.81 -14.64 -3.10
C GLN A 84 -3.59 -14.17 -4.56
N LEU A 85 -2.47 -13.53 -4.86
CA LEU A 85 -2.13 -13.09 -6.21
C LEU A 85 -1.99 -14.27 -7.19
N VAL A 86 -1.42 -15.39 -6.75
CA VAL A 86 -1.32 -16.62 -7.56
C VAL A 86 -2.70 -17.21 -7.83
N HIS A 87 -3.56 -17.30 -6.81
CA HIS A 87 -4.93 -17.78 -6.97
C HIS A 87 -5.77 -16.85 -7.87
N GLN A 88 -5.59 -15.53 -7.76
CA GLN A 88 -6.23 -14.57 -8.64
C GLN A 88 -5.82 -14.78 -10.11
N ARG A 89 -4.53 -15.01 -10.37
CA ARG A 89 -4.03 -15.28 -11.72
C ARG A 89 -4.65 -16.54 -12.31
N ALA A 90 -4.74 -17.62 -11.54
CA ALA A 90 -5.38 -18.86 -11.99
C ALA A 90 -6.85 -18.64 -12.41
N ARG A 91 -7.60 -17.84 -11.63
CA ARG A 91 -8.97 -17.46 -11.98
C ARG A 91 -9.03 -16.62 -13.25
N LEU A 92 -8.12 -15.66 -13.43
CA LEU A 92 -8.06 -14.84 -14.65
C LEU A 92 -7.78 -15.71 -15.89
N GLN A 93 -6.89 -16.71 -15.79
CA GLN A 93 -6.62 -17.66 -16.87
C GLN A 93 -7.87 -18.47 -17.25
N GLN A 94 -8.67 -18.89 -16.26
CA GLN A 94 -9.97 -19.54 -16.52
C GLN A 94 -10.97 -18.60 -17.21
N HIS A 95 -10.96 -17.31 -16.87
CA HIS A 95 -11.80 -16.31 -17.54
C HIS A 95 -11.37 -16.09 -18.99
N VAL A 96 -10.06 -16.08 -19.30
CA VAL A 96 -9.56 -16.02 -20.67
C VAL A 96 -10.05 -17.22 -21.48
N ALA A 97 -9.89 -18.44 -20.96
CA ALA A 97 -10.34 -19.65 -21.65
C ALA A 97 -11.85 -19.61 -21.94
N THR A 98 -12.65 -19.28 -20.91
CA THR A 98 -14.11 -19.11 -21.04
C THR A 98 -14.47 -18.05 -22.09
N ALA A 99 -13.78 -16.90 -22.09
CA ALA A 99 -14.06 -15.82 -23.04
C ALA A 99 -13.75 -16.22 -24.49
N ILE A 100 -12.67 -16.97 -24.70
CA ILE A 100 -12.30 -17.52 -26.02
C ILE A 100 -13.37 -18.51 -26.50
N ASP A 101 -13.84 -19.41 -25.61
CA ASP A 101 -14.87 -20.41 -25.95
C ASP A 101 -16.20 -19.75 -26.39
N PHE A 102 -16.55 -18.60 -25.79
CA PHE A 102 -17.73 -17.81 -26.16
C PHE A 102 -17.47 -16.82 -27.32
N GLY A 103 -16.25 -16.76 -27.87
CA GLY A 103 -15.88 -15.86 -28.96
C GLY A 103 -15.76 -14.38 -28.56
N ASP A 104 -15.76 -14.07 -27.26
CA ASP A 104 -15.56 -12.70 -26.76
C ASP A 104 -14.06 -12.39 -26.63
N ILE A 105 -13.46 -12.04 -27.77
CA ILE A 105 -12.04 -11.69 -27.86
C ILE A 105 -11.71 -10.44 -27.04
N LYS A 106 -12.66 -9.51 -26.85
CA LYS A 106 -12.42 -8.30 -26.05
C LYS A 106 -12.29 -8.63 -24.57
N ALA A 107 -13.17 -9.48 -24.06
CA ALA A 107 -13.06 -9.97 -22.69
C ALA A 107 -11.77 -10.75 -22.46
N ALA A 108 -11.35 -11.57 -23.44
CA ALA A 108 -10.06 -12.29 -23.38
C ALA A 108 -8.86 -11.34 -23.29
N ILE A 109 -8.77 -10.33 -24.17
CA ILE A 109 -7.68 -9.33 -24.16
C ILE A 109 -7.66 -8.54 -22.83
N SER A 110 -8.83 -8.17 -22.32
CA SER A 110 -8.95 -7.46 -21.04
C SER A 110 -8.42 -8.30 -19.87
N ALA A 111 -8.79 -9.59 -19.83
CA ALA A 111 -8.31 -10.51 -18.82
C ALA A 111 -6.79 -10.78 -18.93
N GLU A 112 -6.23 -10.86 -20.14
CA GLU A 112 -4.78 -10.94 -20.37
C GLU A 112 -4.04 -9.70 -19.87
N GLY A 113 -4.62 -8.51 -20.05
CA GLY A 113 -4.11 -7.27 -19.46
C GLY A 113 -4.07 -7.33 -17.93
N ALA A 114 -5.13 -7.87 -17.31
CA ALA A 114 -5.18 -8.07 -15.87
C ALA A 114 -4.16 -9.12 -15.37
N ILE A 115 -3.90 -10.18 -16.14
CA ILE A 115 -2.84 -11.16 -15.84
C ILE A 115 -1.47 -10.50 -15.86
N THR A 116 -1.20 -9.66 -16.86
CA THR A 116 0.06 -8.91 -16.96
C THR A 116 0.26 -7.97 -15.78
N ALA A 117 -0.79 -7.27 -15.34
CA ALA A 117 -0.75 -6.43 -14.16
C ALA A 117 -0.47 -7.24 -12.87
N ASN A 118 -1.10 -8.41 -12.72
CA ASN A 118 -0.84 -9.33 -11.61
C ASN A 118 0.62 -9.81 -11.60
N LEU A 119 1.16 -10.22 -12.75
CA LEU A 119 2.57 -10.63 -12.88
C LEU A 119 3.52 -9.48 -12.53
N ALA A 120 3.20 -8.25 -12.93
CA ALA A 120 3.99 -7.07 -12.55
C ALA A 120 3.95 -6.80 -11.03
N LEU A 121 2.81 -6.99 -10.37
CA LEU A 121 2.71 -6.85 -8.91
C LEU A 121 3.50 -7.95 -8.18
N VAL A 122 3.38 -9.20 -8.61
CA VAL A 122 4.16 -10.32 -8.07
C VAL A 122 5.66 -10.07 -8.25
N GLY A 123 6.08 -9.63 -9.45
CA GLY A 123 7.48 -9.31 -9.71
C GLY A 123 8.01 -8.13 -8.87
N LYS A 124 7.17 -7.15 -8.53
CA LYS A 124 7.53 -6.07 -7.59
C LYS A 124 7.67 -6.58 -6.15
N LEU A 125 6.73 -7.39 -5.68
CA LEU A 125 6.77 -7.98 -4.33
C LEU A 125 7.98 -8.90 -4.13
N LEU A 126 8.35 -9.66 -5.16
CA LEU A 126 9.53 -10.52 -5.15
C LEU A 126 10.84 -9.76 -5.39
N GLY A 127 10.80 -8.44 -5.66
CA GLY A 127 11.97 -7.64 -5.99
C GLY A 127 12.63 -7.99 -7.34
N MET A 128 12.00 -8.83 -8.16
CA MET A 128 12.50 -9.22 -9.48
C MET A 128 12.39 -8.07 -10.49
N ILE A 129 11.34 -7.25 -10.35
CA ILE A 129 11.19 -6.02 -11.13
C ILE A 129 11.86 -4.93 -10.31
N VAL A 130 13.13 -4.72 -10.59
CA VAL A 130 13.85 -3.53 -10.12
C VAL A 130 13.11 -2.35 -10.73
N GLN A 131 12.25 -1.70 -9.95
CA GLN A 131 12.02 -0.28 -10.15
C GLN A 131 13.42 0.31 -10.03
N ARG A 132 14.03 0.69 -11.16
CA ARG A 132 15.00 1.78 -11.12
C ARG A 132 14.19 2.95 -10.60
N HIS A 133 14.07 3.04 -9.28
CA HIS A 133 14.02 4.34 -8.65
C HIS A 133 15.25 5.01 -9.25
N ASP A 134 15.01 6.00 -10.11
CA ASP A 134 15.97 7.05 -10.30
C ASP A 134 16.12 7.65 -8.91
N VAL A 135 16.96 7.02 -8.08
CA VAL A 135 17.55 7.65 -6.92
C VAL A 135 18.41 8.71 -7.58
N ARG A 136 17.76 9.82 -7.94
CA ARG A 136 18.41 11.05 -8.30
C ARG A 136 19.12 11.43 -7.02
N SER A 137 20.32 10.90 -6.84
CA SER A 137 21.27 11.34 -5.87
C SER A 137 21.63 12.75 -6.30
N THR A 138 20.73 13.71 -6.04
CA THR A 138 21.01 15.13 -6.12
C THR A 138 22.12 15.33 -5.10
N SER A 139 23.36 15.28 -5.59
CA SER A 139 24.53 15.64 -4.82
C SER A 139 24.32 17.07 -4.36
N LEU A 140 23.81 17.22 -3.13
CA LEU A 140 23.34 18.49 -2.58
C LEU A 140 24.47 19.53 -2.63
N LEU A 141 25.72 19.07 -2.41
CA LEU A 141 26.94 19.87 -2.46
C LEU A 141 27.23 20.45 -3.87
N ILE A 142 26.73 19.83 -4.93
CA ILE A 142 26.93 20.25 -6.34
C ILE A 142 25.66 20.93 -6.88
N SER A 143 24.56 20.92 -6.13
CA SER A 143 23.31 21.54 -6.57
C SER A 143 23.48 23.06 -6.72
N ALA A 144 22.92 23.61 -7.80
CA ALA A 144 22.98 25.05 -8.07
C ALA A 144 22.33 25.86 -6.94
N ASP A 145 21.25 25.35 -6.34
CA ASP A 145 20.54 25.99 -5.23
C ASP A 145 21.42 26.09 -3.97
N TYR A 146 22.20 25.05 -3.67
CA TYR A 146 23.13 25.07 -2.54
C TYR A 146 24.27 26.06 -2.77
N LEU A 147 24.84 26.10 -3.98
CA LEU A 147 25.88 27.07 -4.33
C LEU A 147 25.39 28.52 -4.26
N ALA A 148 24.16 28.77 -4.74
CA ALA A 148 23.52 30.08 -4.63
C ALA A 148 23.29 30.49 -3.16
N THR A 149 22.82 29.56 -2.33
CA THR A 149 22.62 29.78 -0.89
C THR A 149 23.95 30.09 -0.18
N ARG A 150 25.00 29.32 -0.48
CA ARG A 150 26.35 29.52 0.06
C ARG A 150 26.90 30.89 -0.32
N GLN A 151 26.75 31.28 -1.59
CA GLN A 151 27.16 32.61 -2.06
C GLN A 151 26.40 33.73 -1.36
N ALA A 152 25.09 33.59 -1.19
CA ALA A 152 24.26 34.58 -0.50
C ALA A 152 24.71 34.78 0.96
N ILE A 153 24.96 33.68 1.68
CA ILE A 153 25.44 33.71 3.08
C ILE A 153 26.81 34.40 3.17
N VAL A 154 27.78 33.99 2.35
CA VAL A 154 29.13 34.58 2.38
C VAL A 154 29.11 36.06 1.97
N THR A 155 28.24 36.43 1.03
CA THR A 155 28.06 37.83 0.61
C THR A 155 27.45 38.68 1.71
N ALA A 156 26.44 38.16 2.42
CA ALA A 156 25.81 38.86 3.53
C ALA A 156 26.75 39.07 4.72
N LEU A 157 27.72 38.16 4.94
CA LEU A 157 28.69 38.22 6.02
C LEU A 157 29.91 39.11 5.74
N ARG A 158 30.04 39.68 4.53
CA ARG A 158 31.17 40.55 4.14
C ARG A 158 31.42 41.74 5.09
N PRO A 159 30.39 42.42 5.65
CA PRO A 159 30.59 43.50 6.61
C PRO A 159 31.07 43.03 8.00
N PHE A 160 30.99 41.72 8.29
CA PHE A 160 31.26 41.15 9.62
C PHE A 160 32.37 40.06 9.53
N PRO A 161 33.66 40.44 9.49
CA PRO A 161 34.76 39.51 9.21
C PRO A 161 34.92 38.41 10.27
N GLU A 162 34.67 38.73 11.55
CA GLU A 162 34.71 37.75 12.64
C GLU A 162 33.61 36.68 12.49
N ALA A 163 32.39 37.09 12.15
CA ALA A 163 31.28 36.17 11.91
C ALA A 163 31.51 35.31 10.66
N ALA A 164 32.09 35.90 9.60
CA ALA A 164 32.45 35.18 8.38
C ALA A 164 33.45 34.03 8.66
N ARG A 165 34.43 34.25 9.54
CA ARG A 165 35.41 33.23 9.94
C ARG A 165 34.73 32.04 10.63
N VAL A 166 33.85 32.30 11.58
CA VAL A 166 33.17 31.25 12.36
C VAL A 166 32.21 30.46 11.48
N VAL A 167 31.38 31.14 10.71
CA VAL A 167 30.40 30.49 9.81
C VAL A 167 31.11 29.70 8.70
N GLY A 168 32.18 30.26 8.13
CA GLY A 168 32.99 29.59 7.11
C GLY A 168 33.62 28.29 7.63
N ALA A 169 34.14 28.30 8.87
CA ALA A 169 34.71 27.10 9.48
C ALA A 169 33.65 26.00 9.71
N VAL A 170 32.44 26.39 10.14
CA VAL A 170 31.33 25.45 10.35
C VAL A 170 30.85 24.85 9.03
N LEU A 171 30.63 25.69 8.00
CA LEU A 171 30.23 25.22 6.68
C LEU A 171 31.27 24.26 6.08
N HIS A 172 32.55 24.59 6.18
CA HIS A 172 33.63 23.75 5.68
C HIS A 172 33.69 22.38 6.37
N ARG A 173 33.50 22.33 7.70
CA ARG A 173 33.41 21.06 8.45
C ARG A 173 32.22 20.23 7.96
N LEU A 174 31.04 20.82 7.87
CA LEU A 174 29.82 20.12 7.43
C LEU A 174 29.94 19.59 5.98
N GLU A 175 30.52 20.38 5.07
CA GLU A 175 30.80 19.96 3.69
C GLU A 175 31.79 18.78 3.65
N THR A 176 32.82 18.80 4.50
CA THR A 176 33.84 17.73 4.57
C THR A 176 33.27 16.45 5.16
N ASP A 177 32.50 16.53 6.23
CA ASP A 177 31.84 15.37 6.86
C ASP A 177 30.85 14.74 5.88
N ALA A 178 30.06 15.56 5.17
CA ALA A 178 29.14 15.07 4.15
C ALA A 178 29.88 14.39 2.98
N ALA A 179 31.00 14.94 2.53
CA ALA A 179 31.83 14.34 1.48
C ALA A 179 32.44 13.00 1.91
N ALA A 180 32.86 12.87 3.17
CA ALA A 180 33.38 11.62 3.73
C ALA A 180 32.30 10.52 3.75
N VAL A 181 31.09 10.84 4.21
CA VAL A 181 29.95 9.89 4.22
C VAL A 181 29.58 9.44 2.80
N ILE A 182 29.62 10.34 1.82
CA ILE A 182 29.38 10.00 0.41
C ILE A 182 30.46 9.04 -0.10
N THR A 183 31.72 9.29 0.23
CA THR A 183 32.85 8.46 -0.20
C THR A 183 32.82 7.07 0.44
N GLU A 184 32.47 6.98 1.73
CA GLU A 184 32.29 5.73 2.46
C GLU A 184 31.17 4.88 1.87
N ARG A 185 30.01 5.50 1.57
CA ARG A 185 28.89 4.82 0.91
C ARG A 185 29.20 4.39 -0.53
N ALA A 186 30.06 5.12 -1.23
CA ALA A 186 30.45 4.81 -2.61
C ALA A 186 31.42 3.63 -2.72
N GLY A 187 32.03 3.17 -1.61
CA GLY A 187 32.87 1.96 -1.55
C GLY A 187 34.12 1.98 -2.45
N LYS A 188 34.44 3.11 -3.08
CA LYS A 188 35.58 3.28 -4.00
C LYS A 188 36.39 4.51 -3.57
N PRO A 189 37.70 4.38 -3.28
CA PRO A 189 38.50 5.55 -2.94
C PRO A 189 38.52 6.54 -4.11
N PRO A 190 38.54 7.86 -3.84
CA PRO A 190 38.54 8.87 -4.89
C PRO A 190 39.79 8.68 -5.76
N LEU A 191 39.60 8.70 -7.08
CA LEU A 191 40.72 8.68 -8.02
C LEU A 191 41.50 9.99 -7.83
N LEU A 192 42.69 9.90 -7.24
CA LEU A 192 43.67 10.98 -7.23
C LEU A 192 44.06 11.25 -8.68
N ILE A 193 43.47 12.29 -9.27
CA ILE A 193 43.98 12.85 -10.52
C ILE A 193 45.20 13.69 -10.13
N GLU A 194 46.36 13.04 -10.10
CA GLU A 194 47.63 13.76 -10.01
C GLU A 194 47.77 14.63 -11.26
N ALA A 195 47.46 15.91 -11.13
CA ALA A 195 47.80 16.89 -12.14
C ALA A 195 49.32 17.04 -12.15
N LYS A 196 50.01 16.26 -13.00
CA LYS A 196 51.41 16.49 -13.34
C LYS A 196 51.49 17.89 -13.98
N PRO A 197 52.14 18.90 -13.35
CA PRO A 197 52.25 20.20 -13.97
C PRO A 197 53.10 20.06 -15.23
N ALA A 198 52.48 20.22 -16.40
CA ALA A 198 53.13 20.11 -17.70
C ALA A 198 53.89 21.39 -18.11
N VAL A 199 54.01 22.38 -17.22
CA VAL A 199 54.64 23.66 -17.52
C VAL A 199 55.69 23.96 -16.44
N PRO A 200 56.98 24.13 -16.80
CA PRO A 200 57.97 24.61 -15.84
C PRO A 200 57.57 26.00 -15.35
N PRO A 201 57.84 26.35 -14.07
CA PRO A 201 57.49 27.65 -13.53
C PRO A 201 58.12 28.76 -14.37
N CYS A 202 57.30 29.69 -14.86
CA CYS A 202 57.78 30.91 -15.50
C CYS A 202 58.77 31.62 -14.57
N PRO A 203 59.96 32.02 -15.06
CA PRO A 203 60.90 32.76 -14.22
C PRO A 203 60.28 34.11 -13.87
N VAL A 204 60.15 34.35 -12.56
CA VAL A 204 59.72 35.63 -12.01
C VAL A 204 60.86 36.64 -12.25
N PRO A 205 60.65 37.77 -12.94
CA PRO A 205 61.70 38.78 -13.09
C PRO A 205 61.97 39.42 -11.73
N SER A 206 63.25 39.42 -11.33
CA SER A 206 63.71 40.10 -10.12
C SER A 206 63.53 41.62 -10.28
N PRO A 207 63.07 42.33 -9.23
CA PRO A 207 63.03 43.79 -9.26
C PRO A 207 64.46 44.36 -9.28
N CYS A 208 64.69 45.32 -10.18
CA CYS A 208 65.88 46.18 -10.18
C CYS A 208 65.79 47.20 -9.03
#